data_AF-A0AAI9STY5-F1
#
_entry.id   AF-A0AAI9STY5-F1
#
_cell.length_a   1.000
_cell.length_b   1.000
_cell.length_c   1.000
_cell.angle_alpha   90.00
_cell.angle_beta   90.00
_cell.angle_gamma   90.00
#
_symmetry.space_group_name_H-M   'P 1'
#
loop_
_entity.id
_entity.type
_entity.pdbx_description
1 polymer ?
#
loop_
_entity_poly.entity_id
_entity_poly.type
_entity_poly.pdbx_seq_one_letter_code
_entity_poly.pdbx_strand_id
1 'polypeptide(L)'
;MTHFQVNIEKELREFQNQKYPTVEETITNNSSVLYKRKKFFLNNLRESIQVIEIVLMVILYLRDLSFFKLLIRLSIHLSISHINPQIPTLHLSAQHKEAIIKISLRGIIFGNLFCIICHLIFGAYSHSVNTDAFLHGGITIQFIGERYPYSRFELIALDLCIFATQLVFHHLVGVVDDSKVLDTKPQVAAKRTQEESDAAESLDSSIDKTLIEEDGYNGNVFLLTIDLFSGIKKVMNYNVQIEAYRSRAGLV
;
A
#
# COMPACT_ATOMS: atom_id res chain seq x y z
N MET A 1 10.47 -38.01 -21.65
CA MET A 1 10.27 -37.09 -22.80
C MET A 1 8.88 -37.35 -23.36
N THR A 2 7.89 -36.60 -22.92
CA THR A 2 6.50 -36.69 -23.38
C THR A 2 6.37 -35.82 -24.64
N HIS A 3 6.19 -36.46 -25.80
CA HIS A 3 5.92 -35.79 -27.06
C HIS A 3 4.54 -35.12 -27.00
N PHE A 4 4.52 -33.79 -27.04
CA PHE A 4 3.29 -33.01 -27.24
C PHE A 4 2.93 -33.11 -28.73
N GLN A 5 2.08 -34.08 -29.11
CA GLN A 5 1.54 -34.14 -30.47
C GLN A 5 0.44 -33.09 -30.59
N VAL A 6 0.79 -31.93 -31.13
CA VAL A 6 -0.16 -30.88 -31.50
C VAL A 6 -1.01 -31.40 -32.65
N ASN A 7 -2.31 -31.57 -32.41
CA ASN A 7 -3.26 -32.03 -33.43
C ASN A 7 -3.67 -30.84 -34.31
N ILE A 8 -2.88 -30.61 -35.36
CA ILE A 8 -3.02 -29.49 -36.29
C ILE A 8 -4.43 -29.43 -36.90
N GLU A 9 -5.06 -30.57 -37.18
CA GLU A 9 -6.39 -30.62 -37.79
C GLU A 9 -7.48 -30.11 -36.84
N LYS A 10 -7.30 -30.32 -35.53
CA LYS A 10 -8.17 -29.77 -34.50
C LYS A 10 -7.97 -28.25 -34.36
N GLU A 11 -6.72 -27.78 -34.31
CA GLU A 11 -6.42 -26.34 -34.23
C GLU A 11 -6.92 -25.57 -35.46
N LEU A 12 -6.79 -26.15 -36.66
CA LEU A 12 -7.23 -25.51 -37.89
C LEU A 12 -8.77 -25.39 -37.95
N ARG A 13 -9.49 -26.38 -37.42
CA ARG A 13 -10.94 -26.32 -37.24
C ARG A 13 -11.35 -25.30 -36.18
N GLU A 14 -10.61 -25.19 -35.09
CA GLU A 14 -10.83 -24.16 -34.07
C GLU A 14 -10.60 -22.76 -34.64
N PHE A 15 -9.54 -22.56 -35.43
CA PHE A 15 -9.23 -21.30 -36.10
C PHE A 15 -10.29 -20.92 -37.15
N GLN A 16 -10.76 -21.87 -37.96
CA GLN A 16 -11.82 -21.63 -38.95
C GLN A 16 -13.18 -21.32 -38.31
N ASN A 17 -13.45 -21.87 -37.11
CA ASN A 17 -14.66 -21.60 -36.35
C ASN A 17 -14.51 -20.41 -35.38
N GLN A 18 -13.34 -19.78 -35.36
CA GLN A 18 -13.06 -18.67 -34.46
C GLN A 18 -13.91 -17.47 -34.88
N LYS A 19 -14.97 -17.22 -34.11
CA LYS A 19 -15.84 -16.07 -34.31
C LYS A 19 -15.09 -14.83 -33.81
N TYR A 20 -14.98 -13.80 -34.64
CA TYR A 20 -14.47 -12.51 -34.19
C TYR A 20 -15.32 -12.03 -33.01
N PRO A 21 -14.69 -11.57 -31.92
CA PRO A 21 -15.44 -11.08 -30.76
C PRO A 21 -16.32 -9.92 -31.19
N THR A 22 -17.53 -9.88 -30.64
CA THR A 22 -18.44 -8.76 -30.87
C THR A 22 -17.86 -7.49 -30.24
N VAL A 23 -18.34 -6.33 -30.70
CA VAL A 23 -17.91 -5.03 -30.15
C VAL A 23 -18.22 -4.95 -28.65
N GLU A 24 -19.36 -5.50 -28.22
CA GLU A 24 -19.78 -5.55 -26.80
C GLU A 24 -18.87 -6.45 -25.95
N GLU A 25 -18.53 -7.65 -26.44
CA GLU A 25 -17.58 -8.55 -25.78
C GLU A 25 -16.20 -7.92 -25.69
N THR A 26 -15.75 -7.22 -26.73
CA THR A 26 -14.47 -6.51 -26.75
C THR A 26 -14.43 -5.39 -25.70
N ILE A 27 -15.49 -4.59 -25.60
CA ILE A 27 -15.60 -3.51 -24.61
C ILE A 27 -15.56 -4.09 -23.19
N THR A 28 -16.30 -5.18 -22.96
CA THR A 28 -16.36 -5.85 -21.66
C THR A 28 -15.01 -6.44 -21.28
N ASN A 29 -14.36 -7.16 -22.19
CA ASN A 29 -13.01 -7.71 -21.98
C ASN A 29 -11.98 -6.61 -21.70
N ASN A 30 -12.00 -5.53 -22.48
CA ASN A 30 -11.10 -4.40 -22.28
C ASN A 30 -11.29 -3.75 -20.90
N SER A 31 -12.53 -3.64 -20.41
CA SER A 31 -12.83 -3.09 -19.08
C SER A 31 -12.34 -4.00 -17.95
N SER A 32 -12.49 -5.32 -18.09
CA SER A 32 -12.07 -6.30 -17.08
C SER A 32 -10.55 -6.44 -17.02
N VAL A 33 -9.87 -6.42 -18.17
CA VAL A 33 -8.40 -6.34 -18.28
C VAL A 33 -7.88 -5.07 -17.63
N LEU A 34 -8.48 -3.92 -17.95
CA LEU A 34 -8.10 -2.64 -17.39
C LEU A 34 -8.22 -2.63 -15.86
N TYR A 35 -9.32 -3.19 -15.34
CA TYR A 35 -9.54 -3.39 -13.92
C TYR A 35 -8.42 -4.21 -13.28
N LYS A 36 -8.10 -5.37 -13.85
CA LYS A 36 -7.04 -6.27 -13.34
C LYS A 36 -5.69 -5.57 -13.32
N ARG A 37 -5.33 -4.88 -14.41
CA ARG A 37 -4.08 -4.11 -14.52
C ARG A 37 -3.99 -2.98 -13.50
N LYS A 38 -5.07 -2.22 -13.29
CA LYS A 38 -5.12 -1.14 -12.29
C LYS A 38 -4.98 -1.68 -10.86
N LYS A 39 -5.71 -2.76 -10.53
CA LYS A 39 -5.61 -3.40 -9.21
C LYS A 39 -4.19 -3.93 -8.96
N PHE A 40 -3.63 -4.63 -9.94
CA PHE A 40 -2.26 -5.16 -9.87
C PHE A 40 -1.23 -4.05 -9.68
N PHE A 41 -1.31 -2.98 -10.49
CA PHE A 41 -0.42 -1.82 -10.37
C PHE A 41 -0.53 -1.15 -9.00
N LEU A 42 -1.75 -0.92 -8.51
CA LEU A 42 -1.97 -0.29 -7.21
C LEU A 42 -1.40 -1.14 -6.06
N ASN A 43 -1.58 -2.46 -6.12
CA ASN A 43 -1.02 -3.36 -5.13
C ASN A 43 0.52 -3.34 -5.15
N ASN A 44 1.13 -3.45 -6.32
CA ASN A 44 2.57 -3.38 -6.48
C ASN A 44 3.14 -2.03 -6.00
N LEU A 45 2.44 -0.93 -6.27
CA LEU A 45 2.83 0.40 -5.81
C LEU A 45 2.77 0.50 -4.27
N ARG A 46 1.74 -0.04 -3.63
CA ARG A 46 1.62 -0.09 -2.16
C ARG A 46 2.79 -0.88 -1.55
N GLU A 47 3.07 -2.07 -2.08
CA GLU A 47 4.18 -2.92 -1.62
C GLU A 47 5.54 -2.23 -1.81
N SER A 48 5.77 -1.62 -2.97
CA SER A 48 7.02 -0.92 -3.27
C SER A 48 7.26 0.24 -2.30
N ILE A 49 6.24 1.06 -2.04
CA ILE A 49 6.34 2.18 -1.09
C ILE A 49 6.56 1.67 0.34
N GLN A 50 5.88 0.59 0.74
CA GLN A 50 6.09 -0.05 2.04
C GLN A 50 7.54 -0.54 2.22
N VAL A 51 8.11 -1.20 1.22
CA VAL A 51 9.50 -1.65 1.26
C VAL A 51 10.46 -0.46 1.38
N ILE A 52 10.24 0.60 0.60
CA ILE A 52 11.04 1.83 0.68
C ILE A 52 10.97 2.44 2.09
N GLU A 53 9.77 2.50 2.69
CA GLU A 53 9.59 3.01 4.06
C GLU A 53 10.39 2.19 5.08
N ILE A 54 10.29 0.85 5.03
CA ILE A 54 11.00 -0.05 5.94
C ILE A 54 12.51 0.10 5.78
N VAL A 55 13.01 0.16 4.54
CA VAL A 55 14.45 0.36 4.26
C VAL A 55 14.92 1.70 4.82
N LEU A 56 14.18 2.79 4.60
CA LEU A 56 14.52 4.10 5.15
C LEU A 56 14.53 4.10 6.70
N MET A 57 13.58 3.40 7.34
CA MET A 57 13.58 3.24 8.80
C MET A 57 14.79 2.45 9.31
N VAL A 58 15.19 1.39 8.61
CA VAL A 58 16.40 0.61 8.95
C VAL A 58 17.65 1.48 8.80
N ILE A 59 17.80 2.21 7.69
CA ILE A 59 18.94 3.13 7.48
C ILE A 59 19.00 4.18 8.58
N LEU A 60 17.88 4.81 8.93
CA LEU A 60 17.84 5.81 10.00
C LEU A 60 18.22 5.18 11.36
N TYR A 61 17.73 3.98 11.65
CA TYR A 61 18.09 3.27 12.88
C TYR A 61 19.58 2.93 12.93
N LEU A 62 20.19 2.50 11.82
CA LEU A 62 21.63 2.24 11.73
C LEU A 62 22.46 3.51 11.90
N ARG A 63 21.90 4.69 11.59
CA ARG A 63 22.59 5.98 11.70
C ARG A 63 22.46 6.64 13.08
N ASP A 64 21.30 6.55 13.71
CA ASP A 64 20.98 7.23 14.98
C ASP A 64 20.97 6.30 16.21
N LEU A 65 20.84 4.98 16.00
CA LEU A 65 20.70 3.92 17.02
C LEU A 65 19.63 4.17 18.10
N SER A 66 18.73 5.13 17.89
CA SER A 66 17.66 5.41 18.84
C SER A 66 16.52 4.41 18.68
N PHE A 67 16.52 3.37 19.52
CA PHE A 67 15.45 2.39 19.58
C PHE A 67 14.07 3.02 19.87
N PHE A 68 14.02 4.05 20.72
CA PHE A 68 12.77 4.73 21.05
C PHE A 68 12.16 5.45 19.84
N LYS A 69 12.98 6.16 19.04
CA LYS A 69 12.51 6.78 17.80
C LYS A 69 12.07 5.72 16.78
N LEU A 70 12.82 4.62 16.67
CA LEU A 70 12.43 3.48 15.84
C LEU A 70 11.06 2.92 16.27
N LEU A 71 10.81 2.78 17.56
CA LEU A 71 9.54 2.27 18.09
C LEU A 71 8.36 3.18 17.73
N ILE A 72 8.53 4.50 17.82
CA ILE A 72 7.52 5.48 17.39
C ILE A 72 7.23 5.29 15.89
N ARG A 73 8.27 5.19 15.06
CA ARG A 73 8.14 5.01 13.61
C ARG A 73 7.46 3.70 13.25
N LEU A 74 7.83 2.61 13.91
CA LEU A 74 7.20 1.31 13.74
C LEU A 74 5.72 1.34 14.16
N SER A 75 5.39 2.05 15.25
CA SER A 75 3.99 2.22 15.67
C SER A 75 3.15 2.95 14.62
N ILE A 76 3.72 3.98 13.96
CA ILE A 76 3.07 4.68 12.85
C ILE A 76 2.89 3.75 11.65
N HIS A 77 3.94 3.02 11.25
CA HIS A 77 3.89 2.06 10.15
C HIS A 77 2.80 1.01 10.37
N LEU A 78 2.76 0.42 11.57
CA LEU A 78 1.72 -0.52 11.96
C LEU A 78 0.33 0.13 11.91
N SER A 79 0.18 1.37 12.39
CA SER A 79 -1.10 2.09 12.31
C SER A 79 -1.59 2.26 10.86
N ILE A 80 -0.70 2.50 9.89
CA ILE A 80 -1.06 2.61 8.48
C ILE A 80 -1.43 1.22 7.91
N SER A 81 -0.62 0.20 8.20
CA SER A 81 -0.84 -1.16 7.70
C SER A 81 -2.17 -1.76 8.18
N HIS A 82 -2.70 -1.33 9.32
CA HIS A 82 -3.97 -1.80 9.87
C HIS A 82 -5.22 -1.05 9.34
N ILE A 83 -5.06 -0.06 8.44
CA ILE A 83 -6.21 0.69 7.90
C ILE A 83 -7.16 -0.20 7.08
N ASN A 84 -6.61 -1.17 6.37
CA ASN A 84 -7.37 -2.13 5.56
C ASN A 84 -6.87 -3.54 5.85
N PRO A 85 -7.28 -4.18 6.97
CA PRO A 85 -6.89 -5.54 7.23
C PRO A 85 -7.42 -6.41 6.09
N GLN A 86 -6.53 -7.13 5.40
CA GLN A 86 -6.87 -8.12 4.36
C GLN A 86 -7.52 -9.36 4.98
N ILE A 87 -8.47 -9.17 5.90
CA ILE A 87 -9.19 -10.22 6.59
C ILE A 87 -10.60 -10.21 6.00
N PRO A 88 -10.96 -11.17 5.12
CA PRO A 88 -12.25 -11.20 4.40
C PRO A 88 -13.48 -11.20 5.31
N THR A 89 -13.33 -11.50 6.59
CA THR A 89 -14.44 -11.74 7.53
C THR A 89 -14.83 -10.52 8.38
N LEU A 90 -14.08 -9.42 8.32
CA LEU A 90 -14.34 -8.22 9.14
C LEU A 90 -14.84 -7.07 8.27
N HIS A 91 -16.14 -7.02 8.04
CA HIS A 91 -16.82 -5.82 7.52
C HIS A 91 -16.77 -4.70 8.58
N LEU A 92 -15.67 -3.93 8.61
CA LEU A 92 -15.62 -2.70 9.39
C LEU A 92 -16.63 -1.70 8.81
N SER A 93 -17.45 -1.12 9.68
CA SER A 93 -18.33 0.00 9.31
C SER A 93 -17.50 1.14 8.71
N ALA A 94 -18.00 1.76 7.63
CA ALA A 94 -17.32 2.85 6.92
C ALA A 94 -16.86 3.97 7.86
N GLN A 95 -17.65 4.26 8.92
CA GLN A 95 -17.31 5.26 9.93
C GLN A 95 -16.08 4.88 10.77
N HIS A 96 -15.92 3.60 11.10
CA HIS A 96 -14.75 3.11 11.84
C HIS A 96 -13.50 3.18 10.97
N LYS A 97 -13.60 2.84 9.68
CA LYS A 97 -12.50 2.99 8.72
C LYS A 97 -12.04 4.45 8.61
N GLU A 98 -12.97 5.39 8.45
CA GLU A 98 -12.66 6.83 8.41
C GLU A 98 -11.97 7.31 9.69
N ALA A 99 -12.41 6.84 10.85
CA ALA A 99 -11.78 7.16 12.14
C ALA A 99 -10.33 6.66 12.21
N ILE A 100 -10.06 5.41 11.83
CA ILE A 100 -8.71 4.83 11.83
C ILE A 100 -7.79 5.60 10.86
N ILE A 101 -8.27 5.91 9.65
CA ILE A 101 -7.51 6.71 8.67
C ILE A 101 -7.13 8.07 9.26
N LYS A 102 -8.07 8.74 9.94
CA LYS A 102 -7.83 10.06 10.55
C LYS A 102 -6.84 10.00 11.71
N ILE A 103 -6.97 8.99 12.58
CA ILE A 103 -6.07 8.78 13.71
C ILE A 103 -4.65 8.48 13.21
N SER A 104 -4.52 7.62 12.21
CA SER A 104 -3.25 7.29 11.58
C SER A 104 -2.57 8.53 10.99
N LEU A 105 -3.31 9.38 10.26
CA LEU A 105 -2.77 10.63 9.70
C LEU A 105 -2.22 11.57 10.78
N ARG A 106 -2.94 11.70 11.91
CA ARG A 106 -2.46 12.49 13.06
C ARG A 106 -1.19 11.88 13.65
N GLY A 107 -1.14 10.55 13.79
CA GLY A 107 0.04 9.83 14.25
C GLY A 107 1.26 10.08 13.37
N ILE A 108 1.10 10.06 12.05
CA ILE A 108 2.18 10.38 11.08
C ILE A 108 2.70 11.80 11.33
N ILE A 109 1.82 12.80 11.39
CA ILE A 109 2.23 14.20 11.56
C ILE A 109 2.94 14.41 12.90
N PHE A 110 2.31 14.02 14.01
CA PHE A 110 2.87 14.28 15.34
C PHE A 110 4.11 13.44 15.63
N GLY A 111 4.12 12.17 15.23
CA GLY A 111 5.25 11.27 15.48
C GLY A 111 6.48 11.65 14.67
N ASN A 112 6.33 12.00 13.39
CA ASN A 112 7.47 12.50 12.61
C ASN A 112 7.96 13.85 13.09
N LEU A 113 7.05 14.76 13.43
CA LEU A 113 7.42 16.08 13.96
C LEU A 113 8.21 15.94 15.26
N PHE A 114 7.78 15.03 16.15
CA PHE A 114 8.51 14.71 17.38
C PHE A 114 9.94 14.23 17.07
N CYS A 115 10.11 13.27 16.15
CA CYS A 115 11.44 12.77 15.77
C CYS A 115 12.33 13.88 15.17
N ILE A 116 11.80 14.72 14.29
CA ILE A 116 12.53 15.85 13.69
C ILE A 116 12.97 16.85 14.76
N ILE A 117 12.07 17.22 15.67
CA ILE A 117 12.38 18.12 16.78
C ILE A 117 13.46 17.50 17.68
N CYS A 118 13.38 16.20 17.96
CA CYS A 118 14.42 15.51 18.72
C CYS A 118 15.79 15.57 18.03
N HIS A 119 15.88 15.32 16.72
CA HIS A 119 17.14 15.47 15.98
C HIS A 119 17.63 16.92 15.93
N LEU A 120 16.72 17.89 15.90
CA LEU A 120 17.07 19.31 15.91
C LEU A 120 17.65 19.77 17.25
N ILE A 121 17.04 19.34 18.37
CA ILE A 121 17.43 19.75 19.73
C ILE A 121 18.62 18.92 20.25
N PHE A 122 18.55 17.60 20.15
CA PHE A 122 19.54 16.70 20.76
C PHE A 122 20.68 16.33 19.80
N GLY A 123 20.54 16.60 18.50
CA GLY A 123 21.56 16.30 17.50
C GLY A 123 21.76 14.80 17.27
N ALA A 124 22.88 14.47 16.62
CA ALA A 124 23.30 13.09 16.36
C ALA A 124 24.34 12.62 17.38
N TYR A 125 24.43 11.32 17.60
CA TYR A 125 25.59 10.72 18.27
C TYR A 125 26.86 11.07 17.50
N SER A 126 27.87 11.63 18.17
CA SER A 126 29.10 12.15 17.53
C SER A 126 30.39 11.49 18.02
N HIS A 127 30.32 10.52 18.93
CA HIS A 127 31.51 9.88 19.50
C HIS A 127 31.34 8.36 19.60
N SER A 128 32.30 7.62 19.03
CA SER A 128 32.53 6.21 19.34
C SER A 128 33.33 6.08 20.64
N VAL A 129 33.04 5.04 21.41
CA VAL A 129 33.92 4.58 22.51
C VAL A 129 35.18 3.91 21.95
N ASN A 130 35.11 3.36 20.74
CA ASN A 130 36.23 2.71 20.06
C ASN A 130 36.92 3.69 19.09
N THR A 131 38.24 3.60 18.95
CA THR A 131 39.07 4.45 18.06
C THR A 131 38.73 4.32 16.57
N ASP A 132 37.94 3.31 16.21
CA ASP A 132 37.48 3.09 14.85
C ASP A 132 36.17 3.87 14.65
N ALA A 133 36.09 4.70 13.61
CA ALA A 133 34.97 5.61 13.33
C ALA A 133 33.64 4.91 12.96
N PHE A 134 33.44 3.68 13.40
CA PHE A 134 32.27 2.84 13.21
C PHE A 134 31.47 2.75 14.52
N LEU A 135 30.14 2.86 14.43
CA LEU A 135 29.30 2.53 15.58
C LEU A 135 29.39 1.03 15.84
N HIS A 136 29.61 0.66 17.08
CA HIS A 136 29.37 -0.71 17.52
C HIS A 136 27.97 -0.68 18.13
N GLY A 137 27.10 -1.58 17.68
CA GLY A 137 25.70 -1.56 18.07
C GLY A 137 25.47 -1.59 19.59
N GLY A 138 24.29 -1.10 20.02
CA GLY A 138 23.87 -1.08 21.42
C GLY A 138 23.50 -2.47 21.98
N ILE A 139 22.81 -2.49 23.12
CA ILE A 139 22.53 -3.68 23.95
C ILE A 139 21.88 -4.86 23.18
N THR A 140 21.12 -4.60 22.11
CA THR A 140 20.28 -5.61 21.44
C THR A 140 20.82 -6.16 20.12
N ILE A 141 21.64 -5.42 19.35
CA ILE A 141 22.14 -5.90 18.04
C ILE A 141 23.55 -5.37 17.78
N GLN A 142 24.53 -6.27 17.73
CA GLN A 142 25.92 -5.96 17.34
C GLN A 142 26.04 -6.02 15.81
N PHE A 143 25.73 -4.92 15.13
CA PHE A 143 26.20 -4.73 13.75
C PHE A 143 27.57 -4.02 13.77
N ILE A 144 28.46 -4.37 12.82
CA ILE A 144 29.50 -3.45 12.36
C ILE A 144 28.73 -2.24 11.84
N GLY A 145 28.76 -1.14 12.58
CA GLY A 145 27.91 0.01 12.30
C GLY A 145 28.40 0.78 11.10
N GLU A 146 27.43 1.38 10.43
CA GLU A 146 27.66 2.39 9.41
C GLU A 146 28.44 3.59 9.98
N ARG A 147 29.03 4.40 9.10
CA ARG A 147 29.71 5.64 9.47
C ARG A 147 28.78 6.58 10.27
N TYR A 148 29.33 7.34 11.21
CA TYR A 148 28.62 8.47 11.84
C TYR A 148 28.02 9.44 10.81
N PRO A 149 26.84 10.03 11.11
CA PRO A 149 26.25 11.03 10.23
C PRO A 149 27.19 12.23 10.10
N TYR A 150 27.37 12.75 8.89
CA TYR A 150 28.25 13.89 8.64
C TYR A 150 27.71 15.17 9.29
N SER A 151 26.38 15.28 9.38
CA SER A 151 25.71 16.43 9.97
C SER A 151 24.32 16.07 10.48
N ARG A 152 23.79 16.88 11.39
CA ARG A 152 22.37 16.81 11.82
C ARG A 152 21.38 16.95 10.67
N PHE A 153 21.75 17.61 9.58
CA PHE A 153 20.88 17.79 8.41
C PHE A 153 20.70 16.50 7.62
N GLU A 154 21.65 15.57 7.69
CA GLU A 154 21.51 14.24 7.08
C GLU A 154 20.35 13.47 7.74
N LEU A 155 20.29 13.47 9.07
CA LEU A 155 19.22 12.83 9.83
C LEU A 155 17.87 13.51 9.57
N ILE A 156 17.83 14.85 9.52
CA ILE A 156 16.61 15.59 9.20
C ILE A 156 16.15 15.28 7.77
N ALA A 157 17.06 15.18 6.80
CA ALA A 157 16.71 14.81 5.44
C ALA A 157 16.10 13.40 5.37
N LEU A 158 16.68 12.43 6.09
CA LEU A 158 16.12 11.09 6.21
C LEU A 158 14.75 11.09 6.90
N ASP A 159 14.56 11.88 7.95
CA ASP A 159 13.26 12.03 8.61
C ASP A 159 12.19 12.60 7.65
N LEU A 160 12.56 13.59 6.82
CA LEU A 160 11.68 14.15 5.81
C LEU A 160 11.34 13.14 4.71
N CYS A 161 12.31 12.31 4.29
CA CYS A 161 12.07 11.22 3.35
C CYS A 161 11.11 10.17 3.92
N ILE A 162 11.29 9.78 5.20
CA ILE A 162 10.38 8.85 5.88
C ILE A 162 8.99 9.47 5.99
N PHE A 163 8.90 10.73 6.41
CA PHE A 163 7.62 11.44 6.52
C PHE A 163 6.88 11.51 5.17
N ALA A 164 7.58 11.88 4.09
CA ALA A 164 7.01 11.92 2.75
C ALA A 164 6.54 10.54 2.28
N THR A 165 7.36 9.50 2.50
CA THR A 165 7.02 8.12 2.14
C THR A 165 5.81 7.62 2.93
N GLN A 166 5.73 7.91 4.24
CA GLN A 166 4.60 7.58 5.10
C GLN A 166 3.31 8.27 4.67
N LEU A 167 3.37 9.53 4.22
CA LEU A 167 2.23 10.24 3.66
C LEU A 167 1.72 9.60 2.36
N VAL A 168 2.63 9.21 1.47
CA VAL A 168 2.28 8.50 0.23
C VAL A 168 1.67 7.14 0.56
N PHE A 169 2.27 6.38 1.47
CA PHE A 169 1.77 5.08 1.89
C PHE A 169 0.37 5.19 2.50
N HIS A 170 0.17 6.12 3.44
CA HIS A 170 -1.12 6.40 4.04
C HIS A 170 -2.18 6.80 3.01
N HIS A 171 -1.83 7.65 2.05
CA HIS A 171 -2.73 8.03 0.98
C HIS A 171 -3.15 6.83 0.13
N LEU A 172 -2.19 6.00 -0.28
CA LEU A 172 -2.43 4.81 -1.12
C LEU A 172 -3.27 3.74 -0.40
N VAL A 173 -3.09 3.56 0.91
CA VAL A 173 -3.81 2.53 1.69
C VAL A 173 -5.15 3.03 2.21
N GLY A 174 -5.22 4.28 2.67
CA GLY A 174 -6.40 4.82 3.36
C GLY A 174 -7.32 5.68 2.51
N VAL A 175 -6.82 6.39 1.50
CA VAL A 175 -7.61 7.35 0.72
C VAL A 175 -7.99 6.82 -0.65
N VAL A 176 -7.06 6.10 -1.29
CA VAL A 176 -7.31 5.45 -2.59
C VAL A 176 -8.21 4.24 -2.34
N ASP A 177 -9.49 4.42 -2.65
CA ASP A 177 -10.49 3.37 -2.57
C ASP A 177 -10.36 2.48 -3.81
N ASP A 178 -10.12 1.19 -3.59
CA ASP A 178 -10.03 0.20 -4.66
C ASP A 178 -11.31 0.32 -5.52
N SER A 179 -12.50 0.39 -4.90
CA SER A 179 -13.77 0.50 -5.63
C SER A 179 -13.88 1.70 -6.59
N LYS A 180 -13.25 2.85 -6.28
CA LYS A 180 -13.37 4.09 -7.08
C LYS A 180 -12.32 4.22 -8.18
N VAL A 181 -11.13 3.63 -7.99
CA VAL A 181 -10.14 3.49 -9.07
C VAL A 181 -10.60 2.45 -10.11
N LEU A 182 -11.45 1.52 -9.64
CA LEU A 182 -11.95 0.36 -10.36
C LEU A 182 -13.33 0.59 -11.03
N ASP A 183 -13.96 1.74 -10.82
CA ASP A 183 -15.27 2.09 -11.39
C ASP A 183 -15.12 2.51 -12.86
N THR A 184 -14.77 1.57 -13.73
CA THR A 184 -14.98 1.72 -15.17
C THR A 184 -16.44 1.39 -15.42
N LYS A 185 -17.38 2.33 -15.19
CA LYS A 185 -18.79 2.11 -15.57
C LYS A 185 -18.85 1.73 -17.06
N PRO A 186 -19.23 0.49 -17.44
CA PRO A 186 -19.86 0.29 -18.73
C PRO A 186 -21.31 0.72 -18.50
N GLN A 187 -21.74 1.81 -19.12
CA GLN A 187 -23.10 2.31 -18.98
C GLN A 187 -24.16 1.41 -19.66
N VAL A 188 -23.92 0.11 -19.80
CA VAL A 188 -24.86 -0.87 -20.37
C VAL A 188 -24.63 -2.26 -19.76
N ALA A 189 -24.95 -2.46 -18.47
CA ALA A 189 -25.13 -3.82 -17.93
C ALA A 189 -26.03 -3.83 -16.68
N ALA A 190 -27.06 -2.98 -16.66
CA ALA A 190 -28.17 -3.13 -15.73
C ALA A 190 -29.10 -4.27 -16.19
N LYS A 191 -28.59 -5.51 -16.22
CA LYS A 191 -29.36 -6.77 -16.26
C LYS A 191 -28.45 -8.01 -16.35
N ARG A 192 -27.66 -8.29 -15.33
CA ARG A 192 -27.41 -9.68 -14.92
C ARG A 192 -26.98 -9.70 -13.46
N THR A 193 -28.00 -9.86 -12.64
CA THR A 193 -27.95 -9.94 -11.20
C THR A 193 -27.37 -11.31 -10.79
N GLN A 194 -26.47 -11.29 -9.80
CA GLN A 194 -26.28 -12.31 -8.75
C GLN A 194 -25.40 -13.56 -8.95
N GLU A 195 -24.63 -13.75 -10.04
CA GLU A 195 -23.70 -14.90 -10.13
C GLU A 195 -22.20 -14.54 -10.13
N GLU A 196 -21.83 -13.26 -10.35
CA GLU A 196 -20.41 -12.84 -10.42
C GLU A 196 -19.81 -12.37 -9.08
N SER A 197 -20.61 -12.21 -8.01
CA SER A 197 -20.08 -11.84 -6.69
C SER A 197 -19.22 -12.95 -6.07
N ASP A 198 -19.48 -14.20 -6.43
CA ASP A 198 -18.81 -15.36 -5.82
C ASP A 198 -17.55 -15.79 -6.61
N ALA A 199 -17.43 -15.31 -7.86
CA ALA A 199 -16.24 -15.50 -8.70
C ALA A 199 -15.15 -14.45 -8.46
N ALA A 200 -15.52 -13.25 -7.98
CA ALA A 200 -14.57 -12.17 -7.69
C ALA A 200 -13.80 -12.38 -6.37
N GLU A 201 -14.38 -13.10 -5.40
CA GLU A 201 -13.73 -13.44 -4.13
C GLU A 201 -12.86 -14.70 -4.21
N SER A 202 -13.04 -15.55 -5.22
CA SER A 202 -12.27 -16.80 -5.41
C SER A 202 -11.04 -16.64 -6.33
N LEU A 203 -10.81 -15.46 -6.90
CA LEU A 203 -9.67 -15.13 -7.77
C LEU A 203 -8.53 -14.38 -7.04
N ASP A 204 -8.42 -14.58 -5.73
CA ASP A 204 -7.30 -14.12 -4.89
C ASP A 204 -6.03 -14.99 -5.08
N SER A 205 -6.14 -16.12 -5.78
CA SER A 205 -4.99 -16.94 -6.15
C SER A 205 -4.26 -16.34 -7.36
N SER A 206 -3.18 -15.62 -7.09
CA SER A 206 -2.09 -15.29 -8.02
C SER A 206 -2.55 -14.82 -9.41
N ILE A 207 -2.79 -13.51 -9.54
CA ILE A 207 -2.85 -12.86 -10.85
C ILE A 207 -1.52 -13.11 -11.58
N ASP A 208 -1.53 -14.06 -12.52
CA ASP A 208 -0.35 -14.42 -13.30
C ASP A 208 -0.01 -13.27 -14.27
N LYS A 209 1.17 -12.69 -14.08
CA LYS A 209 1.69 -11.56 -14.86
C LYS A 209 1.71 -11.87 -16.37
N THR A 210 1.91 -13.13 -16.73
CA THR A 210 2.00 -13.59 -18.12
C THR A 210 0.66 -13.47 -18.86
N LEU A 211 -0.46 -13.77 -18.19
CA LEU A 211 -1.80 -13.67 -18.78
C LEU A 211 -2.26 -12.22 -19.00
N ILE A 212 -1.67 -11.28 -18.26
CA ILE A 212 -1.94 -9.85 -18.43
C ILE A 212 -1.17 -9.27 -19.63
N GLU A 213 0.00 -9.80 -19.97
CA GLU A 213 0.87 -9.22 -21.00
C GLU A 213 0.50 -9.64 -22.44
N GLU A 214 -0.26 -10.73 -22.63
CA GLU A 214 -0.56 -11.31 -23.96
C GLU A 214 -1.94 -10.97 -24.57
N ASP A 215 -2.77 -10.13 -23.92
CA ASP A 215 -4.16 -9.89 -24.36
C ASP A 215 -4.36 -8.87 -25.50
N GLY A 216 -3.26 -8.25 -25.99
CA GLY A 216 -3.31 -7.28 -27.09
C GLY A 216 -3.93 -5.92 -26.75
N TYR A 217 -4.15 -5.60 -25.46
CA TYR A 217 -4.61 -4.29 -25.03
C TYR A 217 -3.49 -3.25 -25.12
N ASN A 218 -3.56 -2.38 -26.14
CA ASN A 218 -2.54 -1.39 -26.49
C ASN A 218 -2.93 0.07 -26.12
N GLY A 219 -3.91 0.25 -25.24
CA GLY A 219 -4.44 1.57 -24.90
C GLY A 219 -3.47 2.41 -24.05
N ASN A 220 -3.42 3.74 -24.30
CA ASN A 220 -2.88 4.70 -23.34
C ASN A 220 -3.80 4.73 -22.12
N VAL A 221 -3.36 4.15 -21.01
CA VAL A 221 -4.16 4.07 -19.79
C VAL A 221 -3.70 5.08 -18.77
N PHE A 222 -4.61 5.98 -18.42
CA PHE A 222 -4.49 6.75 -17.19
C PHE A 222 -4.76 5.84 -15.98
N LEU A 223 -3.72 5.49 -15.23
CA LEU A 223 -3.81 4.51 -14.13
C LEU A 223 -4.27 5.14 -12.82
N LEU A 224 -3.62 6.23 -12.39
CA LEU A 224 -3.85 6.83 -11.07
C LEU A 224 -3.36 8.29 -11.02
N THR A 225 -4.15 9.16 -10.39
CA THR A 225 -3.66 10.45 -9.89
C THR A 225 -3.39 10.32 -8.40
N ILE A 226 -2.19 10.71 -7.95
CA ILE A 226 -1.89 10.83 -6.52
C ILE A 226 -1.95 12.31 -6.17
N ASP A 227 -3.04 12.73 -5.53
CA ASP A 227 -3.18 14.08 -4.98
C ASP A 227 -3.18 14.04 -3.45
N LEU A 228 -1.98 14.16 -2.89
CA LEU A 228 -1.75 14.09 -1.45
C LEU A 228 -2.49 15.18 -0.69
N PHE A 229 -2.52 16.42 -1.20
CA PHE A 229 -3.09 17.55 -0.49
C PHE A 229 -4.61 17.46 -0.42
N SER A 230 -5.25 17.08 -1.53
CA SER A 230 -6.69 16.82 -1.55
C SER A 230 -7.04 15.64 -0.65
N GLY A 231 -6.22 14.59 -0.63
CA GLY A 231 -6.38 13.46 0.28
C GLY A 231 -6.29 13.84 1.76
N ILE A 232 -5.29 14.62 2.15
CA ILE A 232 -5.13 15.13 3.52
C ILE A 232 -6.34 15.98 3.93
N LYS A 233 -6.76 16.92 3.07
CA LYS A 233 -7.93 17.77 3.32
C LYS A 233 -9.20 16.94 3.51
N LYS A 234 -9.39 15.91 2.68
CA LYS A 234 -10.50 14.97 2.79
C LYS A 234 -10.49 14.23 4.14
N VAL A 235 -9.34 13.64 4.52
CA VAL A 235 -9.20 12.89 5.78
C VAL A 235 -9.41 13.78 7.01
N MET A 236 -8.95 15.03 6.96
CA MET A 236 -9.16 15.98 8.05
C MET A 236 -10.65 16.28 8.30
N ASN A 237 -11.45 16.26 7.23
CA ASN A 237 -12.89 16.53 7.27
C ASN A 237 -13.73 15.32 7.71
N TYR A 238 -13.15 14.14 7.91
CA TYR A 238 -13.91 12.98 8.40
C TYR A 238 -14.52 13.23 9.77
N ASN A 239 -15.81 12.92 9.90
CA ASN A 239 -16.58 13.17 11.11
C ASN A 239 -16.47 11.94 12.02
N VAL A 240 -15.60 12.02 13.02
CA VAL A 240 -15.33 10.88 13.91
C VAL A 240 -16.33 10.92 15.06
N GLN A 241 -17.38 10.10 14.96
CA GLN A 241 -18.19 9.75 16.12
C GLN A 241 -17.50 8.60 16.85
N ILE A 242 -16.80 8.91 17.94
CA ILE A 242 -16.33 7.89 18.87
C ILE A 242 -17.57 7.42 19.63
N GLU A 243 -18.21 6.38 19.13
CA GLU A 243 -19.27 5.71 19.87
C GLU A 243 -18.60 5.04 21.08
N ALA A 244 -18.56 5.77 22.20
CA ALA A 244 -18.03 5.26 23.44
C ALA A 244 -18.84 3.99 23.77
N TYR A 245 -18.16 2.85 23.79
CA TYR A 245 -18.74 1.57 24.16
C TYR A 245 -19.25 1.68 25.60
N ARG A 246 -20.51 2.11 25.75
CA ARG A 246 -21.18 2.22 27.03
C ARG A 246 -21.43 0.78 27.46
N SER A 247 -20.48 0.24 28.22
CA SER A 247 -20.59 -1.06 28.86
C SER A 247 -21.97 -1.15 29.51
N ARG A 248 -22.82 -1.99 28.94
CA ARG A 248 -24.13 -2.34 29.49
C ARG A 248 -23.88 -3.35 30.61
N ALA A 249 -23.15 -2.92 31.64
CA ALA A 249 -23.09 -3.60 32.92
C ALA A 249 -24.37 -3.25 33.67
N GLY A 250 -25.42 -4.00 33.40
CA GLY A 250 -26.70 -3.86 34.09
C GLY A 250 -27.64 -5.00 33.71
N LEU A 251 -27.89 -5.86 34.70
CA LEU A 251 -28.91 -6.92 34.79
C LEU A 251 -28.48 -8.29 34.23
N VAL A 252 -28.05 -9.22 35.09
CA VAL A 252 -28.90 -10.04 35.97
C VAL A 252 -28.21 -10.22 37.32
#